data_AF-A0A433ZZT7-F1
#
_entry.id   AF-A0A433ZZT7-F1
#
_cell.length_a   1.000
_cell.length_b   1.000
_cell.length_c   1.000
_cell.angle_alpha   90.00
_cell.angle_beta   90.00
_cell.angle_gamma   90.00
#
_symmetry.space_group_name_H-M   'P 1'
#
loop_
_entity.id
_entity.type
_entity.pdbx_description
1 polymer ?
#
loop_
_entity_poly.entity_id
_entity_poly.type
_entity_poly.pdbx_seq_one_letter_code
_entity_poly.pdbx_strand_id
1 'polypeptide(L)'
;QVMEWRSMNLPGPVVDKHSTGGVGDVVSLMLGPMIAACGGFVPMISGRGLGHTGGTLDKFDSIPGYCTVPDPELFRTVVKDIGVAIIGQTAQLAPADKRFYSIRDTTATVESVAMITGSILSKKLS
;
A
#
# COMPACT_ATOMS: atom_id res chain seq x y z
N GLN A 1 -11.39 -1.72 -9.02
CA GLN A 1 -11.18 -0.49 -9.80
C GLN A 1 -9.69 -0.30 -9.96
N VAL A 2 -9.23 0.13 -11.13
CA VAL A 2 -7.85 0.56 -11.37
C VAL A 2 -7.82 2.08 -11.27
N MET A 3 -6.95 2.63 -10.43
CA MET A 3 -6.72 4.06 -10.26
C MET A 3 -5.74 4.57 -11.32
N GLU A 4 -6.29 5.28 -12.30
CA GLU A 4 -5.51 5.95 -13.33
C GLU A 4 -4.86 7.25 -12.81
N TRP A 5 -3.72 7.14 -12.14
CA TRP A 5 -2.98 8.29 -11.62
C TRP A 5 -2.50 9.24 -12.72
N ARG A 6 -2.23 8.72 -13.92
CA ARG A 6 -1.83 9.53 -15.09
C ARG A 6 -2.90 10.53 -15.49
N SER A 7 -4.18 10.20 -15.32
CA SER A 7 -5.30 11.09 -15.64
C SER A 7 -5.40 12.31 -14.72
N MET A 8 -4.72 12.28 -13.56
CA MET A 8 -4.75 13.37 -12.58
C MET A 8 -3.78 14.51 -12.89
N ASN A 9 -2.92 14.37 -13.92
CA ASN A 9 -1.95 15.38 -14.36
C ASN A 9 -1.12 15.97 -13.21
N LEU A 10 -0.58 15.09 -12.35
CA LEU A 10 0.24 15.48 -11.20
C LEU A 10 1.56 16.12 -11.70
N PRO A 11 2.08 17.15 -11.02
CA PRO A 11 3.26 17.91 -11.47
C PRO A 11 4.59 17.15 -11.33
N GLY A 12 4.57 15.90 -10.86
CA GLY A 12 5.74 15.09 -10.59
C GLY A 12 5.48 13.60 -10.79
N PRO A 13 6.53 12.77 -10.70
CA PRO A 13 6.43 11.35 -10.98
C PRO A 13 5.60 10.62 -9.91
N VAL A 14 4.73 9.72 -10.36
CA VAL A 14 4.02 8.79 -9.47
C VAL A 14 4.91 7.57 -9.24
N VAL A 15 5.32 7.35 -8.00
CA VAL A 15 6.25 6.29 -7.61
C VAL A 15 5.78 5.61 -6.34
N ASP A 16 6.09 4.32 -6.21
CA ASP A 16 5.70 3.54 -5.05
C ASP A 16 6.74 2.46 -4.77
N LYS A 17 6.82 2.01 -3.52
CA LYS A 17 7.70 0.95 -3.05
C LYS A 17 6.87 -0.20 -2.49
N HIS A 18 7.36 -1.42 -2.67
CA HIS A 18 6.84 -2.60 -1.98
C HIS A 18 7.97 -3.33 -1.26
N SER A 19 7.65 -3.94 -0.12
CA SER A 19 8.53 -4.86 0.59
C SER A 19 7.95 -6.26 0.49
N THR A 20 8.77 -7.29 0.32
CA THR A 20 8.32 -8.69 0.42
C THR A 20 8.00 -9.09 1.87
N GLY A 21 8.40 -8.28 2.85
CA GLY A 21 8.25 -8.54 4.29
C GLY A 21 9.60 -8.52 5.00
N GLY A 22 9.59 -8.17 6.29
CA GLY A 22 10.79 -8.13 7.11
C GLY A 22 10.48 -7.84 8.58
N VAL A 23 11.38 -8.22 9.48
CA VAL A 23 11.27 -7.91 10.91
C VAL A 23 11.74 -6.48 11.15
N GLY A 24 10.88 -5.64 11.73
CA GLY A 24 11.22 -4.24 12.00
C GLY A 24 11.30 -3.33 10.75
N ASP A 25 10.81 -3.76 9.58
CA ASP A 25 10.88 -2.95 8.35
C ASP A 25 10.02 -1.68 8.44
N VAL A 26 10.64 -0.55 8.79
CA VAL A 26 9.99 0.77 8.91
C VAL A 26 10.19 1.64 7.67
N VAL A 27 10.86 1.14 6.63
CA VAL A 27 11.30 1.96 5.46
C VAL A 27 10.14 2.73 4.85
N SER A 28 8.97 2.10 4.68
CA SER A 28 7.81 2.73 4.06
C SER A 28 7.33 4.00 4.78
N LEU A 29 7.45 4.06 6.12
CA LEU A 29 7.01 5.20 6.93
C LEU A 29 7.88 6.45 6.68
N MET A 30 9.19 6.28 6.44
CA MET A 30 10.10 7.39 6.15
C MET A 30 10.14 7.72 4.66
N LEU A 31 10.18 6.68 3.82
CA LEU A 31 10.43 6.82 2.40
C LEU A 31 9.32 7.60 1.68
N GLY A 32 8.06 7.37 2.05
CA GLY A 32 6.92 8.08 1.45
C GLY A 32 7.04 9.60 1.60
N PRO A 33 7.15 10.14 2.84
CA PRO A 33 7.37 11.56 3.08
C PRO A 33 8.64 12.12 2.42
N MET A 34 9.75 11.36 2.41
CA MET A 34 10.99 11.80 1.76
C MET A 34 10.80 12.00 0.25
N ILE A 35 10.14 11.06 -0.43
CA ILE A 35 9.84 11.17 -1.86
C ILE A 35 8.89 12.34 -2.13
N ALA A 36 7.85 12.51 -1.30
CA ALA A 36 6.90 13.61 -1.43
C ALA A 36 7.60 14.98 -1.31
N ALA A 37 8.53 15.12 -0.36
CA ALA A 37 9.35 16.32 -0.21
C ALA A 37 10.27 16.59 -1.42
N CYS A 38 10.62 15.55 -2.19
CA CYS A 38 11.37 15.67 -3.44
C CYS A 38 10.47 15.86 -4.67
N GLY A 39 9.17 16.11 -4.51
CA GLY A 39 8.22 16.37 -5.60
C GLY A 39 7.64 15.11 -6.25
N GLY A 40 7.83 13.93 -5.67
CA GLY A 40 7.18 12.69 -6.11
C GLY A 40 5.79 12.51 -5.48
N PHE A 41 4.98 11.66 -6.11
CA PHE A 41 3.64 11.31 -5.64
C PHE A 41 3.57 9.83 -5.28
N VAL A 42 3.23 9.53 -4.03
CA VAL A 42 3.31 8.18 -3.44
C VAL A 42 1.93 7.68 -3.00
N PRO A 43 1.14 7.11 -3.92
CA PRO A 43 -0.13 6.48 -3.60
C PRO A 43 0.07 5.04 -3.09
N MET A 44 0.62 4.88 -1.89
CA MET A 44 1.03 3.58 -1.41
C MET A 44 -0.14 2.75 -0.86
N ILE A 45 -0.47 1.68 -1.58
CA ILE A 45 -1.34 0.61 -1.08
C ILE A 45 -0.46 -0.46 -0.40
N SER A 46 -0.71 -0.69 0.88
CA SER A 46 0.06 -1.58 1.74
C SER A 46 -0.79 -2.71 2.32
N GLY A 47 -0.11 -3.72 2.87
CA GLY A 47 -0.70 -4.86 3.55
C GLY A 47 -0.55 -4.80 5.07
N ARG A 48 -1.30 -5.66 5.76
CA ARG A 48 -1.06 -6.01 7.16
C ARG A 48 0.05 -7.06 7.26
N GLY A 49 0.41 -7.44 8.50
CA GLY A 49 1.39 -8.48 8.78
C GLY A 49 1.11 -9.78 8.03
N LEU A 50 2.19 -10.53 7.78
CA LEU A 50 2.17 -11.81 7.07
C LEU A 50 3.15 -12.75 7.76
N GLY A 51 2.64 -13.87 8.29
CA GLY A 51 3.40 -14.79 9.11
C GLY A 51 4.05 -14.08 10.31
N HIS A 52 5.37 -14.22 10.46
CA HIS A 52 6.13 -13.59 11.53
C HIS A 52 6.54 -12.12 11.24
N THR A 53 6.25 -11.61 10.04
CA THR A 53 6.62 -10.25 9.65
C THR A 53 5.49 -9.26 9.94
N GLY A 54 5.82 -8.11 10.52
CA GLY A 54 4.83 -7.06 10.83
C GLY A 54 4.44 -6.24 9.59
N GLY A 55 3.20 -5.75 9.55
CA GLY A 55 2.70 -4.93 8.45
C GLY A 55 3.00 -3.44 8.64
N THR A 56 3.07 -2.71 7.53
CA THR A 56 3.14 -1.23 7.57
C THR A 56 1.85 -0.64 8.15
N LEU A 57 0.69 -1.22 7.81
CA LEU A 57 -0.60 -0.73 8.30
C LEU A 57 -0.79 -0.92 9.80
N ASP A 58 -0.31 -2.04 10.35
CA ASP A 58 -0.43 -2.30 11.79
C ASP A 58 0.34 -1.25 12.61
N LYS A 59 1.41 -0.69 12.03
CA LYS A 59 2.15 0.44 12.63
C LYS A 59 1.34 1.73 12.55
N PHE A 60 0.65 2.00 11.45
CA PHE A 60 -0.21 3.17 11.31
C PHE A 60 -1.45 3.11 12.21
N ASP A 61 -2.04 1.94 12.41
CA ASP A 61 -3.16 1.74 13.34
C ASP A 61 -2.77 2.03 14.81
N SER A 62 -1.48 2.06 15.14
CA SER A 62 -1.01 2.49 16.47
C SER A 62 -1.10 4.01 16.69
N ILE A 63 -1.31 4.81 15.63
CA ILE A 63 -1.46 6.26 15.70
C ILE A 63 -2.95 6.58 15.89
N PRO A 64 -3.36 7.16 17.05
CA PRO A 64 -4.76 7.49 17.29
C PRO A 64 -5.35 8.39 16.21
N GLY A 65 -6.47 7.97 15.62
CA GLY A 65 -7.20 8.73 14.60
C GLY A 65 -6.70 8.56 13.17
N TYR A 66 -5.68 7.72 12.91
CA TYR A 66 -5.25 7.43 11.55
C TYR A 66 -6.30 6.58 10.81
N CYS A 67 -6.71 7.01 9.62
CA CYS A 67 -7.66 6.27 8.79
C CYS A 67 -6.90 5.38 7.79
N THR A 68 -6.76 4.08 8.08
CA THR A 68 -6.07 3.12 7.20
C THR A 68 -6.91 2.66 6.00
N VAL A 69 -8.22 2.93 5.97
CA VAL A 69 -9.12 2.51 4.89
C VAL A 69 -10.03 3.68 4.48
N PRO A 70 -9.46 4.76 3.90
CA PRO A 70 -10.25 5.88 3.42
C PRO A 70 -11.04 5.51 2.16
N ASP A 71 -12.02 6.34 1.81
CA ASP A 71 -12.64 6.26 0.50
C ASP A 71 -11.65 6.69 -0.62
N PRO A 72 -11.91 6.31 -1.88
CA PRO A 72 -11.03 6.64 -3.00
C PRO A 72 -10.83 8.14 -3.23
N GLU A 73 -11.81 8.99 -2.90
CA GLU A 73 -11.75 10.43 -3.13
C GLU A 73 -10.84 11.11 -2.13
N LEU A 74 -10.94 10.74 -0.85
CA LEU A 74 -10.02 11.18 0.18
C LEU A 74 -8.60 10.73 -0.14
N PHE A 75 -8.41 9.49 -0.59
CA PHE A 75 -7.10 8.99 -1.01
C PHE A 75 -6.49 9.82 -2.15
N ARG A 76 -7.26 10.11 -3.21
CA ARG A 76 -6.83 10.97 -4.32
C ARG A 76 -6.45 12.37 -3.85
N THR A 77 -7.28 12.96 -2.99
CA THR A 77 -7.10 14.32 -2.48
C THR A 77 -5.81 14.42 -1.68
N VAL A 78 -5.58 13.50 -0.73
CA VAL A 78 -4.35 13.50 0.08
C VAL A 78 -3.10 13.30 -0.78
N VAL A 79 -3.13 12.38 -1.75
CA VAL A 79 -1.99 12.19 -2.66
C VAL A 79 -1.72 13.46 -3.46
N LYS A 80 -2.76 14.11 -3.99
CA LYS A 80 -2.62 15.34 -4.78
C LYS A 80 -2.07 16.51 -3.95
N ASP A 81 -2.57 16.69 -2.73
CA ASP A 81 -2.30 17.88 -1.92
C ASP A 81 -1.03 17.73 -1.07
N ILE A 82 -0.76 16.53 -0.57
CA ILE A 82 0.36 16.24 0.34
C ILE A 82 1.51 15.49 -0.36
N GLY A 83 1.23 14.80 -1.47
CA GLY A 83 2.21 14.01 -2.21
C GLY A 83 2.36 12.57 -1.72
N VAL A 84 1.79 12.18 -0.57
CA VAL A 84 1.86 10.80 -0.06
C VAL A 84 0.62 10.42 0.73
N ALA A 85 0.14 9.20 0.52
CA ALA A 85 -0.82 8.54 1.39
C ALA A 85 -0.50 7.04 1.48
N ILE A 86 -0.54 6.48 2.70
CA ILE A 86 -0.31 5.06 2.93
C ILE A 86 -1.60 4.44 3.45
N ILE A 87 -2.24 3.62 2.62
CA ILE A 87 -3.56 3.04 2.90
C ILE A 87 -3.54 1.53 2.76
N GLY A 88 -4.55 0.87 3.31
CA GLY A 88 -4.78 -0.54 3.10
C GLY A 88 -5.57 -0.86 1.85
N GLN A 89 -5.66 -2.15 1.55
CA GLN A 89 -6.54 -2.68 0.52
C GLN A 89 -8.01 -2.36 0.86
N THR A 90 -8.69 -1.65 -0.03
CA THR A 90 -10.13 -1.36 0.09
C THR A 90 -10.97 -2.44 -0.60
N ALA A 91 -12.30 -2.41 -0.44
CA ALA A 91 -13.19 -3.31 -1.19
C ALA A 91 -13.15 -3.07 -2.71
N GLN A 92 -12.65 -1.90 -3.11
CA GLN A 92 -12.61 -1.44 -4.49
C GLN A 92 -11.21 -1.62 -5.12
N LEU A 93 -10.15 -1.74 -4.32
CA LEU A 93 -8.75 -1.86 -4.78
C LEU A 93 -8.18 -3.25 -4.43
N ALA A 94 -7.85 -4.03 -5.44
CA ALA A 94 -7.35 -5.40 -5.32
C ALA A 94 -8.19 -6.33 -4.39
N PRO A 95 -9.54 -6.41 -4.56
CA PRO A 95 -10.41 -7.17 -3.65
C PRO A 95 -10.13 -8.68 -3.64
N ALA A 96 -9.70 -9.24 -4.78
CA ALA A 96 -9.32 -10.64 -4.87
C ALA A 96 -8.04 -10.92 -4.07
N ASP A 97 -7.03 -10.05 -4.18
CA ASP A 97 -5.77 -10.17 -3.44
C ASP A 97 -6.03 -10.12 -1.93
N LYS A 98 -6.89 -9.21 -1.45
CA LYS A 98 -7.27 -9.16 -0.03
C LYS A 98 -7.74 -10.51 0.51
N ARG A 99 -8.64 -11.18 -0.23
CA ARG A 99 -9.16 -12.50 0.17
C ARG A 99 -8.06 -13.56 0.12
N PHE A 100 -7.31 -13.65 -0.98
CA PHE A 100 -6.23 -14.62 -1.12
C PHE A 100 -5.11 -14.42 -0.09
N TYR A 101 -4.74 -13.18 0.20
CA TYR A 101 -3.69 -12.82 1.16
C TYR A 101 -4.04 -13.32 2.57
N SER A 102 -5.28 -13.11 3.02
CA SER A 102 -5.75 -13.58 4.32
C SER A 102 -5.78 -15.12 4.46
N ILE A 103 -6.13 -15.83 3.39
CA ILE A 103 -6.12 -17.30 3.38
C ILE A 103 -4.69 -17.81 3.43
N ARG A 104 -3.79 -17.22 2.64
CA ARG A 104 -2.39 -17.67 2.57
C ARG A 104 -1.67 -17.55 3.90
N ASP A 105 -1.97 -16.49 4.66
CA ASP A 105 -1.43 -16.24 5.99
C ASP A 105 -1.75 -17.36 6.99
N THR A 106 -2.96 -17.93 6.91
CA THR A 106 -3.46 -18.92 7.87
C THR A 106 -3.33 -20.38 7.40
N THR A 107 -2.82 -20.60 6.19
CA THR A 107 -2.74 -21.94 5.56
C THR A 107 -1.33 -22.37 5.18
N ALA A 108 -0.29 -21.65 5.61
CA ALA A 108 1.11 -21.91 5.27
C ALA A 108 1.38 -21.92 3.75
N THR A 109 0.61 -21.16 2.95
CA THR A 109 0.77 -21.04 1.48
C THR A 109 1.34 -19.68 1.06
N VAL A 110 2.09 -19.04 1.96
CA VAL A 110 2.75 -17.76 1.71
C VAL A 110 3.91 -17.91 0.73
N GLU A 111 4.75 -18.94 0.88
CA GLU A 111 6.04 -19.09 0.18
C GLU A 111 5.92 -19.61 -1.27
N SER A 112 4.99 -19.06 -2.04
CA SER A 112 4.85 -19.32 -3.47
C SER A 112 5.26 -18.10 -4.28
N VAL A 113 6.32 -18.21 -5.08
CA VAL A 113 6.86 -17.11 -5.91
C VAL A 113 5.79 -16.52 -6.83
N ALA A 114 4.97 -17.37 -7.45
CA ALA A 114 3.89 -16.94 -8.34
C ALA A 114 2.83 -16.12 -7.60
N MET A 115 2.40 -16.59 -6.42
CA MET A 115 1.38 -15.90 -5.61
C MET A 115 1.92 -14.63 -4.95
N ILE A 116 3.20 -14.60 -4.57
CA ILE A 116 3.88 -13.39 -4.10
C ILE A 116 3.88 -12.36 -5.22
N THR A 117 4.34 -12.74 -6.42
CA THR A 117 4.43 -11.82 -7.57
C THR A 117 3.07 -11.26 -7.95
N GLY A 118 2.06 -12.11 -8.09
CA GLY A 118 0.69 -11.69 -8.42
C GLY A 118 0.07 -10.79 -7.33
N SER A 119 0.32 -11.11 -6.06
CA SER A 119 -0.14 -10.29 -4.95
C SER A 119 0.49 -8.90 -4.98
N ILE A 120 1.81 -8.80 -5.15
CA ILE A 120 2.52 -7.53 -5.18
C ILE A 120 2.06 -6.68 -6.37
N LEU A 121 2.12 -7.24 -7.58
CA LEU A 121 1.81 -6.49 -8.80
C LEU A 121 0.35 -6.06 -8.89
N SER A 122 -0.60 -6.90 -8.43
CA SER A 122 -2.02 -6.51 -8.43
C SER A 122 -2.31 -5.29 -7.57
N LYS A 123 -1.57 -5.08 -6.47
CA LYS A 123 -1.69 -3.87 -5.64
C LYS A 123 -1.04 -2.64 -6.26
N LYS A 124 0.04 -2.81 -7.01
CA LYS A 124 0.84 -1.70 -7.54
C LYS A 124 0.40 -1.23 -8.93
N LEU A 125 -0.30 -2.09 -9.67
CA LEU A 125 -0.84 -1.80 -10.99
C LEU A 125 -2.35 -1.51 -10.98
N SER A 126 -3.03 -1.77 -9.85
CA SER A 126 -4.41 -1.32 -9.62
C SER A 126 -4.42 0.08 -9.05
#